data_AF-A0A5D5APF9-F1
#
_entry.id   AF-A0A5D5APF9-F1
#
_cell.length_a   1.000
_cell.length_b   1.000
_cell.length_c   1.000
_cell.angle_alpha   90.00
_cell.angle_beta   90.00
_cell.angle_gamma   90.00
#
_symmetry.space_group_name_H-M   'P 1'
#
loop_
_entity.id
_entity.type
_entity.pdbx_description
1 polymer ?
#
loop_
_entity_poly.entity_id
_entity_poly.type
_entity_poly.pdbx_seq_one_letter_code
_entity_poly.pdbx_strand_id
1 'polypeptide(L)'
;MASVSTSHLIMFIASVIVAASVAGTVILEVNQMSTAIEMQSSNVATEVETDIAITSDPGHPESIYDPETETVSVLVKNVGSETLQVHRSAIDVLVDGRYVSNDHLAVERLDVDANSWRSGGIVEVTIDVGEIEDLEVDGDTRVTTIVHGNEDSIDFHVANNAD
;
A
#
# COMPACT_ATOMS: atom_id res chain seq x y z
N MET A 1 -15.08 15.83 69.18
CA MET A 1 -14.96 16.80 68.07
C MET A 1 -13.70 16.57 67.22
N ALA A 2 -12.51 16.36 67.80
CA ALA A 2 -11.28 16.11 67.04
C ALA A 2 -11.28 14.82 66.17
N SER A 3 -11.91 13.73 66.63
CA SER A 3 -11.94 12.43 65.92
C SER A 3 -12.66 12.45 64.57
N VAL A 4 -13.70 13.27 64.44
CA VAL A 4 -14.47 13.42 63.19
C VAL A 4 -13.65 14.18 62.14
N SER A 5 -12.89 15.19 62.56
CA SER A 5 -12.02 15.97 61.68
C SER A 5 -10.89 15.15 61.08
N THR A 6 -10.30 14.23 61.85
CA THR A 6 -9.26 13.30 61.36
C THR A 6 -9.82 12.34 60.30
N SER A 7 -11.04 11.84 60.50
CA SER A 7 -11.68 10.92 59.54
C SER A 7 -11.99 11.61 58.20
N HIS A 8 -12.50 12.84 58.24
CA HIS A 8 -12.72 13.62 57.01
C HIS A 8 -11.43 13.94 56.26
N LEU A 9 -10.34 14.25 56.97
CA LEU A 9 -9.03 14.49 56.34
C LEU A 9 -8.51 13.25 55.61
N ILE A 10 -8.64 12.07 56.23
CA ILE A 10 -8.22 10.80 55.62
C ILE A 10 -9.04 10.53 54.35
N MET A 11 -10.36 10.71 54.39
CA MET A 11 -11.22 10.52 53.22
C MET A 11 -10.91 11.53 52.10
N PHE A 12 -10.60 12.77 52.45
CA PHE A 12 -10.19 13.78 51.48
C PHE A 12 -8.91 13.35 50.75
N ILE A 13 -7.87 12.96 51.49
CA ILE A 13 -6.60 12.50 50.91
C ILE A 13 -6.81 11.25 50.05
N ALA A 14 -7.59 10.27 50.54
CA ALA A 14 -7.91 9.07 49.77
C ALA A 14 -8.61 9.41 48.45
N SER A 15 -9.57 10.34 48.46
CA SER A 15 -10.27 10.77 47.24
C SER A 15 -9.35 11.46 46.23
N VAL A 16 -8.39 12.27 46.71
CA VAL A 16 -7.41 12.94 45.86
C VAL A 16 -6.45 11.94 45.22
N ILE A 17 -6.01 10.91 45.94
CA ILE A 17 -5.15 9.85 45.39
C ILE A 17 -5.87 9.10 44.28
N VAL A 18 -7.13 8.73 44.51
CA VAL A 18 -7.96 8.05 43.50
C VAL A 18 -8.15 8.96 42.28
N ALA A 19 -8.50 10.23 42.51
CA ALA A 19 -8.68 11.20 41.42
C ALA A 19 -7.39 11.39 40.60
N ALA A 20 -6.23 11.49 41.26
CA ALA A 20 -4.94 11.61 40.60
C ALA A 20 -4.59 10.35 39.78
N SER A 21 -4.94 9.16 40.27
CA SER A 21 -4.70 7.90 39.57
C SER A 21 -5.56 7.78 38.30
N VAL A 22 -6.84 8.16 38.39
CA VAL A 22 -7.75 8.19 37.24
C VAL A 22 -7.29 9.23 36.23
N ALA A 23 -6.97 10.45 36.68
CA ALA A 23 -6.45 11.50 35.80
C ALA A 23 -5.16 11.07 35.09
N GLY A 24 -4.25 10.40 35.81
CA GLY A 24 -3.02 9.85 35.23
C GLY A 24 -3.30 8.84 34.11
N THR A 25 -4.26 7.94 34.30
CA THR A 25 -4.64 6.95 33.29
C THR A 25 -5.25 7.61 32.05
N VAL A 26 -6.17 8.56 32.24
CA VAL A 26 -6.80 9.30 31.14
C VAL A 26 -5.76 10.06 30.32
N ILE A 27 -4.78 10.70 30.96
CA ILE A 27 -3.70 11.40 30.25
C ILE A 27 -2.87 10.43 29.40
N LEU A 28 -2.54 9.25 29.93
CA LEU A 28 -1.78 8.24 29.19
C LEU A 28 -2.56 7.69 27.99
N GLU A 29 -3.87 7.48 28.13
CA GLU A 29 -4.73 7.03 27.03
C GLU A 29 -4.87 8.11 25.95
N VAL A 30 -5.09 9.37 26.34
CA VAL A 30 -5.17 10.50 25.40
C VAL A 30 -3.87 10.64 24.61
N ASN A 31 -2.70 10.53 25.27
CA ASN A 31 -1.41 10.59 24.56
C ASN A 31 -1.26 9.44 23.54
N GLN A 32 -1.63 8.21 23.91
CA GLN A 32 -1.60 7.08 22.98
C GLN A 32 -2.54 7.28 21.79
N MET A 33 -3.75 7.79 22.05
CA MET A 33 -4.71 8.13 21.00
C MET A 33 -4.18 9.24 20.08
N SER A 34 -3.58 10.29 20.63
CA SER A 34 -2.98 11.37 19.84
C SER A 34 -1.89 10.84 18.91
N THR A 35 -0.98 10.00 19.41
CA THR A 35 0.05 9.37 18.56
C THR A 35 -0.55 8.47 17.48
N ALA A 36 -1.59 7.70 17.80
CA ALA A 36 -2.27 6.87 16.81
C ALA A 36 -2.95 7.70 15.72
N ILE A 37 -3.58 8.83 16.09
CA ILE A 37 -4.19 9.77 15.13
C ILE A 37 -3.12 10.41 14.25
N GLU A 38 -1.99 10.83 14.81
CA GLU A 38 -0.88 11.40 14.04
C GLU A 38 -0.34 10.40 13.01
N MET A 39 -0.12 9.14 13.39
CA MET A 39 0.32 8.09 12.46
C MET A 39 -0.73 7.82 11.38
N GLN A 40 -2.01 7.71 11.75
CA GLN A 40 -3.09 7.50 10.78
C GLN A 40 -3.21 8.68 9.81
N SER A 41 -3.09 9.91 10.32
CA SER A 41 -3.14 11.11 9.50
C SER A 41 -1.97 11.16 8.52
N SER A 42 -0.77 10.75 8.94
CA SER A 42 0.39 10.66 8.06
C SER A 42 0.17 9.65 6.95
N ASN A 43 -0.33 8.45 7.28
CA ASN A 43 -0.57 7.40 6.28
C ASN A 43 -1.65 7.82 5.27
N VAL A 44 -2.74 8.44 5.73
CA VAL A 44 -3.80 8.96 4.85
C VAL A 44 -3.27 10.09 3.97
N ALA A 45 -2.40 10.95 4.49
CA ALA A 45 -1.76 11.98 3.66
C ALA A 45 -0.91 11.35 2.56
N THR A 46 -0.08 10.35 2.87
CA THR A 46 0.70 9.60 1.87
C THR A 46 -0.18 8.90 0.84
N GLU A 47 -1.28 8.28 1.26
CA GLU A 47 -2.26 7.65 0.36
C GLU A 47 -2.90 8.68 -0.58
N VAL A 48 -3.28 9.86 -0.08
CA VAL A 48 -3.86 10.94 -0.91
C VAL A 48 -2.84 11.57 -1.87
N GLU A 49 -1.57 11.66 -1.45
CA GLU A 49 -0.49 12.21 -2.28
C GLU A 49 0.06 11.19 -3.29
N THR A 50 -0.19 9.90 -3.07
CA THR A 50 0.12 8.81 -3.99
C THR A 50 -1.03 8.68 -4.98
N ASP A 51 -0.71 8.60 -6.27
CA ASP A 51 -1.67 8.24 -7.30
C ASP A 51 -0.90 7.62 -8.46
N ILE A 52 -1.43 6.54 -9.03
CA ILE A 52 -0.77 5.76 -10.08
C ILE A 52 -1.74 5.53 -11.24
N ALA A 53 -1.19 5.49 -12.44
CA ALA A 53 -1.95 5.17 -13.65
C ALA A 53 -1.17 4.18 -14.51
N ILE A 54 -1.82 3.08 -14.88
CA ILE A 54 -1.32 2.15 -15.90
C ILE A 54 -1.48 2.84 -17.25
N THR A 55 -0.37 2.94 -17.98
CA THR A 55 -0.26 3.60 -19.28
C THR A 55 0.01 2.63 -20.43
N SER A 56 0.01 1.32 -20.16
CA SER A 56 0.03 0.29 -21.20
C SER A 56 -1.20 0.40 -22.12
N ASP A 57 -1.04 0.01 -23.39
CA ASP A 57 -2.12 0.07 -24.38
C ASP A 57 -2.83 -1.29 -24.50
N PRO A 58 -4.11 -1.41 -24.08
CA PRO A 58 -4.85 -2.66 -24.19
C PRO A 58 -5.17 -3.04 -25.65
N GLY A 59 -5.03 -2.11 -26.61
CA GLY A 59 -5.17 -2.38 -28.04
C GLY A 59 -3.99 -3.14 -28.66
N HIS A 60 -2.86 -3.24 -27.95
CA HIS A 60 -1.65 -3.93 -28.37
C HIS A 60 -1.21 -4.93 -27.28
N PRO A 61 -1.98 -6.02 -27.05
CA PRO A 61 -1.71 -7.00 -25.99
C PRO A 61 -0.33 -7.66 -26.10
N GLU A 62 0.26 -7.71 -27.30
CA GLU A 62 1.62 -8.19 -27.54
C GLU A 62 2.71 -7.32 -26.88
N SER A 63 2.38 -6.10 -26.48
CA SER A 63 3.28 -5.24 -25.69
C SER A 63 3.14 -5.46 -24.18
N ILE A 64 2.09 -6.14 -23.75
CA ILE A 64 1.77 -6.42 -22.35
C ILE A 64 2.14 -7.84 -21.98
N TYR A 65 1.87 -8.82 -22.84
CA TYR A 65 2.16 -10.23 -22.59
C TYR A 65 3.05 -10.81 -23.69
N ASP A 66 4.18 -11.40 -23.28
CA ASP A 66 5.06 -12.17 -24.15
C ASP A 66 4.89 -13.67 -23.87
N PRO A 67 4.32 -14.45 -24.82
CA PRO A 67 4.11 -15.88 -24.67
C PRO A 67 5.38 -16.72 -24.84
N GLU A 68 6.48 -16.17 -25.37
CA GLU A 68 7.75 -16.90 -25.50
C GLU A 68 8.50 -16.97 -24.17
N THR A 69 8.40 -15.90 -23.37
CA THR A 69 9.03 -15.79 -22.06
C THR A 69 8.06 -16.00 -20.90
N GLU A 70 6.75 -16.07 -21.18
CA GLU A 70 5.68 -16.15 -20.18
C GLU A 70 5.78 -14.99 -19.17
N THR A 71 5.95 -13.77 -19.70
CA THR A 71 6.10 -12.54 -18.91
C THR A 71 5.03 -11.52 -19.22
N VAL A 72 4.48 -10.89 -18.18
CA VAL A 72 3.55 -9.75 -18.30
C VAL A 72 4.27 -8.47 -17.89
N SER A 73 4.33 -7.49 -18.78
CA SER A 73 4.93 -6.17 -18.55
C SER A 73 3.88 -5.07 -18.57
N VAL A 74 3.75 -4.34 -17.46
CA VAL A 74 2.84 -3.18 -17.37
C VAL A 74 3.60 -1.90 -17.07
N LEU A 75 3.26 -0.84 -17.82
CA LEU A 75 3.85 0.48 -17.66
C LEU A 75 3.02 1.30 -16.67
N VAL A 76 3.60 1.62 -15.52
CA VAL A 76 2.91 2.32 -14.44
C VAL A 76 3.53 3.71 -14.27
N LYS A 77 2.70 4.74 -14.38
CA LYS A 77 3.08 6.13 -14.22
C LYS A 77 2.65 6.66 -12.85
N ASN A 78 3.55 7.36 -12.17
CA ASN A 78 3.17 8.10 -10.97
C ASN A 78 2.50 9.40 -11.42
N VAL A 79 1.21 9.53 -11.15
CA VAL A 79 0.42 10.75 -11.43
C VAL A 79 0.19 11.58 -10.17
N GLY A 80 0.50 11.04 -9.00
CA GLY A 80 0.49 11.72 -7.71
C GLY A 80 1.65 12.68 -7.52
N SER A 81 1.69 13.30 -6.33
CA SER A 81 2.77 14.20 -5.92
C SER A 81 3.85 13.52 -5.07
N GLU A 82 3.52 12.38 -4.46
CA GLU A 82 4.46 11.65 -3.61
C GLU A 82 5.56 10.97 -4.44
N THR A 83 6.79 10.96 -3.93
CA THR A 83 7.90 10.23 -4.56
C THR A 83 7.97 8.81 -4.02
N LEU A 84 7.74 7.84 -4.89
CA LEU A 84 7.70 6.42 -4.55
C LEU A 84 9.11 5.78 -4.71
N GLN A 85 9.29 4.57 -4.22
CA GLN A 85 10.52 3.81 -4.41
C GLN A 85 10.36 2.85 -5.59
N VAL A 86 11.37 2.76 -6.45
CA VAL A 86 11.41 1.78 -7.56
C VAL A 86 11.90 0.46 -6.98
N HIS A 87 11.01 -0.27 -6.31
CA HIS A 87 11.34 -1.54 -5.69
C HIS A 87 10.11 -2.44 -5.62
N ARG A 88 10.29 -3.73 -5.89
CA ARG A 88 9.20 -4.74 -5.87
C ARG A 88 8.39 -4.73 -4.57
N SER A 89 9.02 -4.53 -3.41
CA SER A 89 8.30 -4.50 -2.13
C SER A 89 7.40 -3.27 -1.92
N ALA A 90 7.46 -2.26 -2.80
CA ALA A 90 6.62 -1.07 -2.73
C ALA A 90 5.38 -1.19 -3.64
N ILE A 91 5.28 -2.25 -4.44
CA ILE A 91 4.24 -2.45 -5.44
C ILE A 91 3.64 -3.83 -5.22
N ASP A 92 2.34 -3.88 -4.99
CA ASP A 92 1.57 -5.12 -4.97
C ASP A 92 0.90 -5.29 -6.33
N VAL A 93 0.93 -6.51 -6.87
CA VAL A 93 0.35 -6.81 -8.18
C VAL A 93 -0.61 -7.97 -8.06
N LEU A 94 -1.75 -7.86 -8.76
CA LEU A 94 -2.68 -8.95 -8.96
C LEU A 94 -2.83 -9.25 -10.44
N VAL A 95 -2.81 -10.54 -10.79
CA VAL A 95 -3.15 -11.05 -12.12
C VAL A 95 -4.41 -11.90 -11.97
N ASP A 96 -5.49 -11.53 -12.64
CA ASP A 96 -6.82 -12.15 -12.53
C ASP A 96 -7.30 -12.30 -11.07
N GLY A 97 -6.99 -11.30 -10.26
CA GLY A 97 -7.33 -11.26 -8.83
C GLY A 97 -6.45 -12.14 -7.93
N ARG A 98 -5.40 -12.76 -8.47
CA ARG A 98 -4.41 -13.52 -7.70
C ARG A 98 -3.21 -12.67 -7.38
N TYR A 99 -2.82 -12.64 -6.10
CA TYR A 99 -1.65 -11.91 -5.65
C TYR A 99 -0.36 -12.54 -6.20
N VAL A 100 0.49 -11.72 -6.81
CA VAL A 100 1.82 -12.11 -7.27
C VAL A 100 2.84 -11.82 -6.19
N SER A 101 3.64 -12.82 -5.82
CA SER A 101 4.70 -12.63 -4.84
C SER A 101 5.86 -11.81 -5.42
N ASN A 102 6.47 -10.99 -4.58
CA ASN A 102 7.62 -10.13 -4.93
C ASN A 102 8.81 -10.87 -5.58
N ASP A 103 8.93 -12.18 -5.41
CA ASP A 103 10.00 -12.97 -6.02
C ASP A 103 9.83 -13.14 -7.54
N HIS A 104 8.62 -12.97 -8.06
CA HIS A 104 8.28 -13.01 -9.49
C HIS A 104 8.06 -11.61 -10.09
N LEU A 105 8.48 -10.57 -9.37
CA LEU A 105 8.32 -9.17 -9.78
C LEU A 105 9.69 -8.53 -10.01
N ALA A 106 9.85 -7.95 -11.19
CA ALA A 106 10.91 -7.00 -11.50
C ALA A 106 10.28 -5.61 -11.71
N VAL A 107 10.94 -4.59 -11.16
CA VAL A 107 10.50 -3.20 -11.29
C VAL A 107 11.69 -2.38 -11.76
N GLU A 108 11.59 -1.79 -12.95
CA GLU A 108 12.63 -0.96 -13.54
C GLU A 108 12.07 0.42 -13.90
N ARG A 109 12.89 1.45 -13.76
CA ARG A 109 12.52 2.80 -14.17
C ARG A 109 12.96 3.04 -15.62
N LEU A 110 12.02 3.37 -16.49
CA LEU A 110 12.28 3.45 -17.95
C LEU A 110 12.83 4.80 -18.41
N ASP A 111 12.52 5.90 -17.71
CA ASP A 111 12.91 7.25 -18.13
C ASP A 111 14.33 7.64 -17.68
N VAL A 112 14.76 7.15 -16.51
CA VAL A 112 16.09 7.40 -15.93
C VAL A 112 16.54 6.23 -15.06
N ASP A 113 17.84 5.96 -15.04
CA ASP A 113 18.46 5.01 -14.09
C ASP A 113 18.48 5.62 -12.68
N ALA A 114 17.39 5.45 -11.93
CA ALA A 114 17.22 5.97 -10.58
C ALA A 114 16.24 5.11 -9.76
N ASN A 115 16.55 4.94 -8.47
CA ASN A 115 15.73 4.15 -7.53
C ASN A 115 14.54 4.93 -6.92
N SER A 116 14.34 6.18 -7.32
CA SER A 116 13.17 6.98 -6.93
C SER A 116 12.18 7.00 -8.07
N TRP A 117 10.88 7.04 -7.81
CA TRP A 117 9.79 7.14 -8.78
C TRP A 117 9.02 8.43 -8.51
N ARG A 118 9.50 9.51 -9.12
CA ARG A 118 8.94 10.86 -8.94
C ARG A 118 7.64 11.01 -9.72
N SER A 119 6.83 11.98 -9.35
CA SER A 119 5.68 12.44 -10.13
C SER A 119 6.03 12.59 -11.61
N GLY A 120 5.22 11.99 -12.47
CA GLY A 120 5.38 11.92 -13.92
C GLY A 120 6.31 10.82 -14.43
N GLY A 121 7.11 10.19 -13.57
CA GLY A 121 7.99 9.08 -13.92
C GLY A 121 7.22 7.81 -14.26
N ILE A 122 7.81 6.96 -15.09
CA ILE A 122 7.22 5.70 -15.54
C ILE A 122 8.15 4.56 -15.11
N VAL A 123 7.55 3.55 -14.49
CA VAL A 123 8.21 2.28 -14.18
C VAL A 123 7.57 1.17 -15.02
N GLU A 124 8.38 0.23 -15.45
CA GLU A 124 7.93 -1.05 -15.96
C GLU A 124 7.88 -2.03 -14.81
N VAL A 125 6.74 -2.69 -14.66
CA VAL A 125 6.55 -3.81 -13.73
C VAL A 125 6.43 -5.07 -14.57
N THR A 126 7.43 -5.92 -14.48
CA THR A 126 7.48 -7.21 -15.17
C THR A 126 7.16 -8.32 -14.19
N ILE A 127 6.28 -9.22 -14.62
CA ILE A 127 5.76 -10.34 -13.86
C ILE A 127 6.12 -11.62 -14.60
N ASP A 128 6.87 -12.50 -13.95
CA ASP A 128 7.24 -13.81 -14.49
C ASP A 128 6.12 -14.82 -14.22
N VAL A 129 5.08 -14.86 -15.06
CA VAL A 129 3.89 -15.71 -14.82
C VAL A 129 4.19 -17.20 -15.02
N GLY A 130 5.16 -17.56 -15.87
CA GLY A 130 5.58 -18.95 -16.09
C GLY A 130 6.18 -19.64 -14.86
N GLU A 131 6.66 -18.87 -13.88
CA GLU A 131 7.20 -19.42 -12.63
C GLU A 131 6.13 -19.58 -11.53
N ILE A 132 4.89 -19.15 -11.78
CA ILE A 132 3.80 -19.14 -10.80
C ILE A 132 2.90 -20.36 -11.02
N GLU A 133 2.85 -21.27 -10.04
CA GLU A 133 1.96 -22.43 -10.10
C GLU A 133 0.47 -22.00 -10.19
N ASP A 134 -0.28 -22.67 -11.06
CA ASP A 134 -1.71 -22.45 -11.31
C ASP A 134 -2.10 -21.04 -11.82
N LEU A 135 -1.15 -20.29 -12.39
CA LEU A 135 -1.41 -19.04 -13.13
C LEU A 135 -1.08 -19.24 -14.61
N GLU A 136 -2.09 -19.17 -15.46
CA GLU A 136 -1.94 -19.19 -16.92
C GLU A 136 -2.61 -17.93 -17.46
N VAL A 137 -1.91 -17.22 -18.35
CA VAL A 137 -2.40 -15.99 -18.97
C VAL A 137 -3.00 -16.37 -20.33
N ASP A 138 -4.32 -16.51 -20.35
CA ASP A 138 -5.09 -16.86 -21.53
C ASP A 138 -6.39 -16.04 -21.61
N GLY A 139 -6.87 -15.77 -22.83
CA GLY A 139 -8.11 -15.02 -23.02
C GLY A 139 -8.15 -13.62 -22.38
N ASP A 140 -9.24 -13.30 -21.68
CA ASP A 140 -9.40 -12.00 -21.02
C ASP A 140 -8.63 -11.99 -19.69
N THR A 141 -7.57 -11.18 -19.62
CA THR A 141 -6.70 -11.07 -18.46
C THR A 141 -6.77 -9.65 -17.87
N ARG A 142 -6.82 -9.57 -16.53
CA ARG A 142 -6.75 -8.32 -15.78
C ARG A 142 -5.48 -8.26 -14.96
N VAL A 143 -4.74 -7.16 -15.09
CA VAL A 143 -3.62 -6.83 -14.21
C VAL A 143 -3.99 -5.62 -13.36
N THR A 144 -3.91 -5.77 -12.05
CA THR A 144 -4.11 -4.69 -11.08
C THR A 144 -2.79 -4.40 -10.40
N THR A 145 -2.39 -3.14 -10.39
CA THR A 145 -1.21 -2.67 -9.64
C THR A 145 -1.70 -1.82 -8.47
N ILE A 146 -1.12 -2.03 -7.28
CA ILE A 146 -1.46 -1.33 -6.05
C ILE A 146 -0.20 -0.74 -5.43
N VAL A 147 -0.24 0.55 -5.07
CA VAL A 147 0.87 1.26 -4.42
C VAL A 147 0.33 2.18 -3.34
N HIS A 148 0.77 1.98 -2.08
CA HIS A 148 0.29 2.72 -0.90
C HIS A 148 -1.25 2.87 -0.83
N GLY A 149 -1.99 1.82 -1.20
CA GLY A 149 -3.46 1.81 -1.15
C GLY A 149 -4.16 2.35 -2.41
N ASN A 150 -3.44 2.96 -3.35
CA ASN A 150 -3.99 3.35 -4.65
C ASN A 150 -3.87 2.20 -5.63
N GLU A 151 -4.95 1.89 -6.32
CA GLU A 151 -5.04 0.82 -7.30
C GLU A 151 -5.36 1.37 -8.68
N ASP A 152 -4.75 0.77 -9.71
CA ASP A 152 -5.21 0.90 -11.08
C ASP A 152 -5.16 -0.46 -11.78
N SER A 153 -6.03 -0.66 -12.76
CA SER A 153 -6.18 -1.95 -13.44
C SER A 153 -6.31 -1.79 -14.93
N ILE A 154 -5.69 -2.70 -15.67
CA ILE A 154 -5.83 -2.83 -17.12
C ILE A 154 -6.40 -4.20 -17.48
N ASP A 155 -7.34 -4.19 -18.40
CA ASP A 155 -7.91 -5.38 -19.05
C ASP A 155 -7.33 -5.51 -20.46
N PHE A 156 -6.86 -6.69 -20.82
CA PHE A 156 -6.41 -6.99 -22.17
C PHE A 156 -6.81 -8.41 -22.56
N HIS A 157 -6.83 -8.68 -23.86
CA HIS A 157 -7.18 -9.99 -24.40
C HIS A 157 -5.97 -10.64 -25.05
N VAL A 158 -5.60 -11.82 -24.57
CA VAL A 158 -4.58 -12.68 -25.15
C VAL A 158 -5.24 -13.66 -26.11
N ALA A 159 -4.88 -13.57 -27.38
CA ALA A 159 -5.36 -14.51 -28.39
C ALA A 159 -4.78 -15.90 -28.08
N ASN A 160 -5.65 -16.87 -27.82
CA ASN A 160 -5.23 -18.26 -27.64
C ASN A 160 -4.55 -18.76 -28.92
N ASN A 161 -3.34 -19.31 -28.79
CA ASN A 161 -2.60 -19.96 -29.88
C ASN A 161 -3.27 -21.27 -30.40
N ALA A 162 -4.58 -21.44 -30.20
CA ALA A 162 -5.34 -22.66 -30.44
C ALA A 162 -6.40 -22.58 -31.55
N ASP A 163 -6.51 -21.46 -32.29
CA ASP A 163 -7.39 -21.33 -33.46
C ASP A 163 -6.62 -21.12 -34.78
#